data_AF-A0A3C7Z8F0-F1
#
_entry.id   AF-A0A3C7Z8F0-F1
#
_cell.length_a   1.000
_cell.length_b   1.000
_cell.length_c   1.000
_cell.angle_alpha   90.00
_cell.angle_beta   90.00
_cell.angle_gamma   90.00
#
_symmetry.space_group_name_H-M   'P 1'
#
loop_
_entity.id
_entity.type
_entity.pdbx_description
1 polymer ?
#
loop_
_entity_poly.entity_id
_entity_poly.type
_entity_poly.pdbx_seq_one_letter_code
_entity_poly.pdbx_strand_id
1 'polypeptide(L)' 'MAGTKEGGRKAALKNLQRDPAFYAKIGAKGGQNGTTGGFAANPELARIAGAKGGRISRRRKVSE' A
#
# COMPACT_ATOMS: atom_id res chain seq x y z
N MET A 1 11.55 -6.45 -26.92
CA MET A 1 12.89 -6.50 -26.32
C MET A 1 12.77 -6.34 -24.82
N ALA A 2 13.53 -7.07 -24.00
CA ALA A 2 13.63 -6.79 -22.58
C ALA A 2 14.28 -5.41 -22.36
N GLY A 3 13.90 -4.71 -21.29
CA GLY A 3 14.46 -3.39 -20.96
C GLY A 3 13.96 -2.20 -21.79
N THR A 4 13.13 -2.42 -22.83
CA THR A 4 12.51 -1.30 -23.58
C THR A 4 11.14 -0.92 -23.02
N LYS A 5 10.73 0.35 -23.21
CA LYS A 5 9.41 0.85 -22.79
C LYS A 5 8.27 -0.01 -23.34
N GLU A 6 8.36 -0.43 -24.60
CA GLU A 6 7.35 -1.30 -25.23
C GLU A 6 7.31 -2.70 -24.60
N GLY A 7 8.49 -3.27 -24.28
CA GLY A 7 8.58 -4.54 -23.58
C GLY A 7 7.92 -4.47 -22.20
N GLY A 8 8.16 -3.39 -21.46
CA GLY A 8 7.53 -3.12 -20.16
C GLY A 8 6.01 -3.03 -20.25
N ARG A 9 5.47 -2.32 -21.25
CA ARG A 9 4.02 -2.24 -21.48
C ARG A 9 3.40 -3.61 -21.77
N LYS A 10 4.04 -4.42 -22.62
CA LYS A 10 3.56 -5.79 -22.93
C LYS A 10 3.58 -6.68 -21.69
N ALA A 11 4.61 -6.58 -20.85
CA ALA A 11 4.70 -7.33 -19.61
C ALA A 11 3.61 -6.89 -18.59
N ALA A 12 3.37 -5.59 -18.45
CA ALA A 12 2.32 -5.06 -17.57
C ALA A 12 0.94 -5.58 -17.97
N LEU A 13 0.60 -5.55 -19.27
CA LEU A 13 -0.65 -6.09 -19.79
C LEU A 13 -0.80 -7.57 -19.47
N LYS A 14 0.25 -8.37 -19.70
CA LYS A 14 0.22 -9.81 -19.41
C LYS A 14 0.03 -10.10 -17.92
N ASN A 15 0.67 -9.32 -17.05
CA ASN A 15 0.52 -9.46 -15.60
C ASN A 15 -0.91 -9.12 -15.13
N LEU A 16 -1.49 -8.04 -15.65
CA LEU A 16 -2.86 -7.62 -15.34
C LEU A 16 -3.93 -8.59 -15.88
N GLN A 17 -3.71 -9.16 -17.07
CA GLN A 17 -4.59 -10.19 -17.63
C GLN A 17 -4.60 -11.46 -16.79
N ARG A 18 -3.45 -11.85 -16.22
CA ARG A 18 -3.34 -13.03 -15.35
C ARG A 18 -3.90 -12.78 -13.96
N ASP A 19 -3.66 -11.60 -13.41
CA ASP A 19 -4.10 -11.21 -12.08
C ASP A 19 -4.37 -9.70 -12.05
N PRO A 20 -5.65 -9.28 -12.06
CA PRO A 20 -6.02 -7.87 -11.99
C PRO A 20 -5.47 -7.16 -10.74
N ALA A 21 -5.21 -7.92 -9.66
CA ALA A 21 -4.68 -7.40 -8.41
C ALA A 21 -3.15 -7.51 -8.30
N PHE A 22 -2.44 -7.87 -9.38
CA PHE A 22 -1.00 -8.14 -9.38
C PHE A 22 -0.19 -7.02 -8.69
N TYR A 23 -0.38 -5.77 -9.13
CA TYR A 23 0.34 -4.61 -8.60
C TYR A 23 -0.04 -4.28 -7.16
N ALA A 24 -1.32 -4.47 -6.79
CA ALA A 24 -1.78 -4.27 -5.41
C ALA A 24 -1.14 -5.30 -4.47
N LYS A 25 -1.05 -6.57 -4.88
CA LYS A 25 -0.46 -7.66 -4.09
C LYS A 25 1.04 -7.45 -3.87
N ILE A 26 1.80 -7.11 -4.92
CA ILE A 26 3.25 -6.87 -4.77
C ILE A 26 3.51 -5.59 -3.96
N GLY A 27 2.68 -4.56 -4.12
CA GLY A 27 2.76 -3.33 -3.34
C GLY A 27 2.50 -3.57 -1.85
N ALA A 28 1.47 -4.34 -1.51
CA ALA A 28 1.17 -4.73 -0.14
C ALA A 28 2.31 -5.53 0.50
N LYS A 29 2.87 -6.52 -0.21
CA LYS A 29 4.04 -7.30 0.26
C LYS A 29 5.26 -6.39 0.48
N GLY A 30 5.53 -5.48 -0.46
CA GLY A 30 6.62 -4.50 -0.34
C GLY A 30 6.42 -3.55 0.84
N GLY A 31 5.19 -3.08 1.07
CA GLY A 31 4.85 -2.22 2.20
C GLY A 31 4.94 -2.94 3.56
N GLN A 32 4.56 -4.22 3.62
CA GLN A 32 4.71 -5.02 4.85
C GLN A 32 6.17 -5.26 5.21
N ASN A 33 7.02 -5.52 4.21
CA ASN A 33 8.45 -5.75 4.42
C ASN A 33 9.24 -4.45 4.60
N GLY A 34 8.70 -3.33 4.11
CA GLY A 34 9.33 -2.01 4.19
C GLY A 34 9.16 -1.39 5.56
N THR A 35 10.23 -1.38 6.36
CA THR A 35 10.23 -0.81 7.72
C THR A 35 10.85 0.59 7.79
N THR A 36 11.45 1.06 6.70
CA THR A 36 12.30 2.27 6.69
C THR A 36 11.57 3.56 6.31
N GLY A 37 10.27 3.51 5.98
CA GLY A 37 9.48 4.66 5.53
C GLY A 37 8.21 4.94 6.34
N GLY A 38 7.68 6.16 6.22
CA GLY A 38 6.37 6.55 6.76
C GLY A 38 6.20 6.33 8.27
N PHE A 39 5.04 5.79 8.66
CA PHE A 39 4.71 5.47 10.06
C PHE A 39 5.48 4.27 10.63
N ALA A 40 6.08 3.43 9.78
CA ALA A 40 6.93 2.32 10.22
C ALA A 40 8.30 2.82 10.71
N ALA A 41 8.82 3.89 10.09
CA ALA A 41 10.09 4.51 10.47
C ALA A 41 10.02 5.27 11.81
N ASN A 42 8.83 5.73 12.21
CA ASN A 42 8.62 6.44 13.47
C ASN A 42 7.29 6.02 14.13
N PRO A 43 7.33 4.98 14.99
CA PRO A 43 6.15 4.48 15.69
C PRO A 43 5.45 5.54 16.57
N GLU A 44 6.20 6.48 17.15
CA GLU A 44 5.62 7.56 17.96
C GLU A 44 4.78 8.52 17.12
N LEU A 45 5.26 8.87 15.92
CA LEU A 45 4.48 9.67 14.96
C LEU A 45 3.17 8.97 14.58
N ALA A 46 3.22 7.65 14.37
CA ALA A 46 2.04 6.84 14.06
C ALA A 46 1.02 6.87 15.20
N ARG A 47 1.49 6.71 16.44
CA ARG A 47 0.66 6.77 17.64
C ARG A 47 -0.02 8.12 17.81
N ILE A 48 0.73 9.22 17.67
CA ILE A 48 0.19 10.58 17.80
C ILE A 48 -0.85 10.87 16.72
N ALA A 49 -0.53 10.55 15.46
CA ALA A 49 -1.45 10.76 14.34
C ALA A 49 -2.74 9.94 14.49
N GLY A 50 -2.62 8.66 14.87
CA GLY A 50 -3.76 7.78 15.13
C GLY A 50 -4.65 8.30 16.26
N ALA A 51 -4.06 8.72 17.38
CA ALA A 51 -4.81 9.28 18.52
C ALA A 51 -5.53 10.58 18.15
N LYS A 52 -4.89 11.46 17.38
CA LYS A 52 -5.51 12.71 16.90
C LYS A 52 -6.68 12.42 15.96
N GLY A 53 -6.49 11.52 15.00
CA GLY A 53 -7.53 11.12 14.05
C GLY A 53 -8.73 10.47 14.74
N GLY A 54 -8.46 9.60 15.72
CA GLY A 54 -9.50 8.95 16.53
C GLY A 54 -10.33 9.95 17.33
N ARG A 55 -9.70 10.93 17.99
CA ARG A 55 -10.40 11.99 18.75
C ARG A 55 -11.28 12.89 17.88
N ILE A 56 -10.84 13.20 16.66
CA ILE A 56 -11.59 14.05 15.72
C ILE A 56 -12.72 13.26 15.02
N SER A 57 -12.60 11.95 14.95
CA SER A 57 -13.56 11.11 14.24
C SER A 57 -14.96 11.25 14.81
N ARG A 58 -15.91 11.59 13.92
CA ARG A 58 -17.35 11.59 14.21
C ARG A 58 -18.05 10.29 13.81
N ARG A 59 -17.29 9.30 13.30
CA ARG A 59 -17.85 7.99 12.95
C ARG A 59 -18.24 7.27 14.22
N ARG A 60 -19.52 6.88 14.34
CA ARG A 60 -20.01 6.07 15.45
C ARG A 60 -19.32 4.71 15.41
N LYS A 61 -18.99 4.18 16.58
CA LYS A 61 -18.51 2.80 16.70
C LYS A 61 -19.65 1.89 16.23
N VAL A 62 -19.36 0.99 15.28
CA VAL A 62 -20.32 -0.05 14.92
C VAL A 62 -20.32 -1.02 16.11
N SER A 63 -21.40 -1.02 16.88
CA SER A 63 -21.65 -2.04 17.90
C SER A 63 -22.07 -3.32 17.19
N GLU A 64 -21.44 -4.43 17.56
CA GLU A 64 -21.83 -5.79 17.18
C GLU A 64 -23.05 -6.24 18.01
#